data_AF-A0A956LLD6-F1
#
_entry.id   AF-A0A956LLD6-F1
#
_cell.length_a   1.000
_cell.length_b   1.000
_cell.length_c   1.000
_cell.angle_alpha   90.00
_cell.angle_beta   90.00
_cell.angle_gamma   90.00
#
_symmetry.space_group_name_H-M   'P 1'
#
loop_
_entity.id
_entity.type
_entity.pdbx_description
1 polymer ?
#
loop_
_entity_poly.entity_id
_entity_poly.type
_entity_poly.pdbx_seq_one_letter_code
_entity_poly.pdbx_strand_id
1 'polypeptide(L)'
;AEDVAEDVDSAGEEPPARADLGVPPPDANAGIVRASLDVDTSTVGAQSLVLLRRIEELGDIELRRAEILPGRTDHDPIIQIRVSALEEGGYVIASVLLVGGAPVENSQHEVRCTLCTEGESVERARIEVGRLIPFVRGHAAEQAAAEAEAAAAAERDEQEEVDAPPRLHALSKAGVALLVLGVAGVGVGVPLAARAPSVKPEMPLETLDTRPPGYALLGVGAAMMVVGTGLLIAGLRRARTPRAALLPTPGGLALVGSF
;
A
#
# COMPACT_ATOMS: atom_id res chain seq x y z
N ALA A 1 83.57 -15.74 7.01
CA ALA A 1 83.27 -14.68 6.05
C ALA A 1 82.42 -15.35 4.99
N GLU A 2 81.11 -15.15 4.92
CA GLU A 2 80.30 -14.00 5.31
C GLU A 2 78.99 -14.45 5.96
N ASP A 3 78.64 -13.79 7.07
CA ASP A 3 77.30 -13.74 7.65
C ASP A 3 76.49 -12.74 6.84
N VAL A 4 75.32 -13.15 6.32
CA VAL A 4 74.32 -12.22 5.78
C VAL A 4 73.05 -12.42 6.59
N ALA A 5 72.85 -11.51 7.54
CA ALA A 5 71.61 -11.33 8.25
C ALA A 5 70.65 -10.53 7.35
N GLU A 6 69.54 -11.14 6.94
CA GLU A 6 68.40 -10.43 6.36
C GLU A 6 67.47 -9.98 7.49
N ASP A 7 67.57 -8.70 7.85
CA ASP A 7 66.57 -7.96 8.61
C ASP A 7 65.32 -7.76 7.73
N VAL A 8 64.27 -8.53 8.00
CA VAL A 8 62.93 -8.31 7.42
C VAL A 8 62.19 -7.32 8.30
N ASP A 9 62.28 -6.06 7.93
CA ASP A 9 61.56 -4.92 8.50
C ASP A 9 60.05 -5.12 8.27
N SER A 10 59.37 -5.60 9.31
CA SER A 10 57.91 -5.73 9.35
C SER A 10 57.29 -4.36 9.62
N ALA A 11 57.18 -3.54 8.57
CA ALA A 11 56.31 -2.37 8.58
C ALA A 11 54.86 -2.85 8.80
N GLY A 12 54.34 -2.61 10.01
CA GLY A 12 52.94 -2.79 10.34
C GLY A 12 52.10 -1.81 9.53
N GLU A 13 51.58 -2.29 8.40
CA GLU A 13 50.57 -1.59 7.62
C GLU A 13 49.26 -1.60 8.42
N GLU A 14 49.00 -0.49 9.10
CA GLU A 14 47.75 -0.24 9.81
C GLU A 14 46.60 -0.31 8.80
N PRO A 15 45.61 -1.21 8.95
CA PRO A 15 44.54 -1.35 7.99
C PRO A 15 43.79 -0.01 7.89
N PRO A 16 43.49 0.50 6.68
CA PRO A 16 42.80 1.77 6.52
C PRO A 16 41.49 1.70 7.30
N ALA A 17 41.33 2.66 8.21
CA ALA A 17 40.11 2.88 8.97
C ALA A 17 38.92 2.71 8.02
N ARG A 18 38.14 1.64 8.23
CA ARG A 18 36.89 1.42 7.52
C ARG A 18 36.07 2.68 7.76
N ALA A 19 35.95 3.51 6.72
CA ALA A 19 34.96 4.55 6.67
C ALA A 19 33.63 3.83 6.88
N ASP A 20 33.09 3.97 8.09
CA ASP A 20 31.78 3.52 8.47
C ASP A 20 30.83 4.33 7.60
N LEU A 21 30.52 3.80 6.42
CA LEU A 21 29.44 4.26 5.58
C LEU A 21 28.22 4.08 6.47
N GLY A 22 27.81 5.16 7.13
CA GLY A 22 26.69 5.21 8.05
C GLY A 22 25.41 4.82 7.33
N VAL A 23 25.23 3.53 7.10
CA VAL A 23 23.97 2.92 6.75
C VAL A 23 23.14 3.07 8.02
N PRO A 24 22.15 3.98 8.03
CA PRO A 24 21.29 4.11 9.20
C PRO A 24 20.70 2.72 9.52
N PRO A 25 20.58 2.36 10.81
CA PRO A 25 19.96 1.10 11.17
C PRO A 25 18.58 1.03 10.51
N PRO A 26 18.16 -0.13 9.98
CA PRO A 26 16.84 -0.28 9.42
C PRO A 26 15.84 0.12 10.49
N ASP A 27 15.08 1.18 10.24
CA ASP A 27 14.02 1.62 11.15
C ASP A 27 13.12 0.41 11.43
N ALA A 28 12.90 0.09 12.70
CA ALA A 28 12.06 -1.04 13.11
C ALA A 28 10.58 -0.89 12.67
N ASN A 29 10.23 0.25 12.07
CA ASN A 29 8.95 0.55 11.45
C ASN A 29 9.03 0.65 9.92
N ALA A 30 10.11 0.18 9.29
CA ALA A 30 10.17 0.06 7.84
C ALA A 30 8.98 -0.80 7.40
N GLY A 31 8.00 -0.16 6.76
CA GLY A 31 6.81 -0.82 6.27
C GLY A 31 7.17 -2.06 5.47
N ILE A 32 6.27 -3.04 5.45
CA ILE A 32 6.48 -4.30 4.73
C ILE A 32 6.76 -3.98 3.25
N VAL A 33 8.00 -4.18 2.81
CA VAL A 33 8.40 -3.90 1.43
C VAL A 33 7.95 -5.04 0.53
N ARG A 34 7.34 -4.70 -0.62
CA ARG A 34 6.82 -5.65 -1.60
C ARG A 34 7.35 -5.34 -2.99
N ALA A 35 7.63 -6.38 -3.76
CA ALA A 35 7.89 -6.29 -5.19
C ALA A 35 7.64 -7.64 -5.88
N SER A 36 7.40 -7.63 -7.18
CA SER A 36 7.41 -8.83 -8.01
C SER A 36 8.59 -8.81 -8.98
N LEU A 37 9.01 -10.00 -9.41
CA LEU A 37 10.04 -10.19 -10.44
C LEU A 37 9.36 -10.67 -11.73
N ASP A 38 9.60 -9.97 -12.83
CA ASP A 38 9.17 -10.34 -14.17
C ASP A 38 10.41 -10.57 -15.04
N VAL A 39 10.48 -11.74 -15.69
CA VAL A 39 11.66 -12.15 -16.46
C VAL A 39 11.24 -12.49 -17.88
N ASP A 40 11.80 -11.78 -18.86
CA ASP A 40 11.54 -11.96 -20.28
C ASP A 40 12.78 -12.51 -20.99
N THR A 41 12.76 -13.79 -21.34
CA THR A 41 13.81 -14.46 -22.13
C THR A 41 13.33 -14.89 -23.51
N SER A 42 12.18 -14.37 -23.96
CA SER A 42 11.49 -14.82 -25.19
C SER A 42 12.36 -14.72 -26.44
N THR A 43 13.32 -13.79 -26.45
CA THR A 43 14.23 -13.53 -27.58
C THR A 43 15.50 -14.38 -27.59
N VAL A 44 15.74 -15.21 -26.56
CA VAL A 44 16.96 -16.04 -26.47
C VAL A 44 16.89 -17.29 -27.36
N GLY A 45 15.69 -17.78 -27.71
CA GLY A 45 15.51 -19.00 -28.50
C GLY A 45 15.46 -20.26 -27.64
N ALA A 46 16.23 -21.31 -28.03
CA ALA A 46 16.11 -22.65 -27.43
C ALA A 46 16.43 -22.73 -25.93
N GLN A 47 17.22 -21.79 -25.41
CA GLN A 47 17.61 -21.74 -23.99
C GLN A 47 16.68 -20.86 -23.13
N SER A 48 15.65 -20.24 -23.71
CA SER A 48 14.78 -19.26 -23.04
C SER A 48 14.20 -19.77 -21.72
N LEU A 49 13.62 -20.98 -21.71
CA LEU A 49 12.99 -21.57 -20.52
C LEU A 49 13.99 -21.92 -19.41
N VAL A 50 15.21 -22.32 -19.77
CA VAL A 50 16.24 -22.67 -18.78
C VAL A 50 16.74 -21.41 -18.08
N LEU A 51 17.02 -20.36 -18.85
CA LEU A 51 17.39 -19.05 -18.30
C LEU A 51 16.27 -18.46 -17.45
N LEU A 52 15.03 -18.47 -17.96
CA LEU A 52 13.85 -17.93 -17.27
C LEU A 52 13.77 -18.51 -15.85
N ARG A 53 13.70 -19.83 -15.75
CA ARG A 53 13.54 -20.53 -14.47
C ARG A 53 14.70 -20.27 -13.52
N ARG A 54 15.94 -20.24 -14.02
CA ARG A 54 17.13 -19.99 -13.19
C ARG A 54 17.20 -18.56 -12.68
N ILE A 55 16.85 -17.58 -13.52
CA ILE A 55 16.84 -16.17 -13.14
C ILE A 55 15.72 -15.89 -12.15
N GLU A 56 14.51 -16.44 -12.37
CA GLU A 56 13.41 -16.35 -11.42
C GLU A 56 13.78 -16.95 -10.06
N GLU A 57 14.33 -18.17 -10.04
CA GLU A 57 14.70 -18.85 -8.79
C GLU A 57 15.75 -18.08 -7.99
N LEU A 58 16.82 -17.63 -8.64
CA LEU A 58 17.88 -16.86 -7.98
C LEU A 58 17.44 -15.44 -7.63
N GLY A 59 16.62 -14.81 -8.47
CA GLY A 59 16.05 -13.49 -8.21
C GLY A 59 15.13 -13.51 -6.99
N ASP A 60 14.26 -14.51 -6.87
CA ASP A 60 13.40 -14.71 -5.70
C ASP A 60 14.19 -14.98 -4.42
N ILE A 61 15.35 -15.65 -4.53
CA ILE A 61 16.27 -15.84 -3.40
C ILE A 61 16.86 -14.49 -2.98
N GLU A 62 17.32 -13.66 -3.92
CA GLU A 62 17.86 -12.33 -3.62
C GLU A 62 16.80 -11.38 -3.02
N LEU A 63 15.58 -11.37 -3.55
CA LEU A 63 14.49 -10.56 -3.00
C LEU A 63 14.15 -10.98 -1.56
N ARG A 64 14.05 -12.28 -1.30
CA ARG A 64 13.83 -12.79 0.07
C ARG A 64 14.99 -12.47 1.01
N ARG A 65 16.23 -12.58 0.54
CA ARG A 65 17.42 -12.19 1.32
C ARG A 65 17.42 -10.71 1.68
N ALA A 66 16.83 -9.87 0.83
CA ALA A 66 16.65 -8.45 1.06
C ALA A 66 15.35 -8.11 1.81
N GLU A 67 14.65 -9.10 2.37
CA GLU A 67 13.39 -8.94 3.11
C GLU A 67 12.26 -8.31 2.28
N ILE A 68 12.31 -8.44 0.96
CA ILE A 68 11.25 -7.99 0.06
C ILE A 68 10.28 -9.15 -0.15
N LEU A 69 9.01 -8.92 0.21
CA LEU A 69 7.95 -9.91 0.00
C LEU A 69 7.39 -9.84 -1.43
N PRO A 70 6.75 -10.92 -1.93
CA PRO A 70 6.04 -10.87 -3.19
C PRO A 70 4.97 -9.76 -3.22
N GLY A 71 4.89 -9.07 -4.36
CA GLY A 71 3.83 -8.13 -4.71
C GLY A 71 2.44 -8.77 -4.64
N ARG A 72 1.43 -7.96 -4.33
CA ARG A 72 0.01 -8.34 -4.19
C ARG A 72 -0.94 -7.46 -4.99
N THR A 73 -0.52 -6.26 -5.35
CA THR A 73 -1.33 -5.23 -5.99
C THR A 73 -0.63 -4.70 -7.23
N ASP A 74 -1.38 -4.07 -8.12
CA ASP A 74 -0.84 -3.44 -9.33
C ASP A 74 -0.01 -2.17 -9.02
N HIS A 75 -0.02 -1.71 -7.76
CA HIS A 75 0.78 -0.62 -7.25
C HIS A 75 2.12 -1.07 -6.66
N ASP A 76 2.31 -2.38 -6.46
CA ASP A 76 3.59 -2.90 -6.02
C ASP A 76 4.59 -2.84 -7.20
N PRO A 77 5.86 -2.48 -6.94
CA PRO A 77 6.87 -2.38 -7.97
C PRO A 77 7.19 -3.74 -8.60
N ILE A 78 7.44 -3.74 -9.90
CA ILE A 78 7.83 -4.89 -10.70
C ILE A 78 9.27 -4.71 -11.18
N ILE A 79 10.18 -5.57 -10.74
CA ILE A 79 11.53 -5.66 -11.30
C ILE A 79 11.42 -6.44 -12.60
N GLN A 80 11.65 -5.77 -13.72
CA GLN A 80 11.65 -6.41 -15.03
C GLN A 80 13.08 -6.67 -15.49
N ILE A 81 13.39 -7.93 -15.78
CA ILE A 81 14.67 -8.37 -16.34
C ILE A 81 14.41 -8.95 -17.74
N ARG A 82 14.94 -8.31 -18.77
CA ARG A 82 14.90 -8.84 -20.14
C ARG A 82 16.28 -9.35 -20.53
N VAL A 83 16.33 -10.59 -21.00
CA VAL A 83 17.54 -11.20 -21.55
C VAL A 83 17.32 -11.49 -23.04
N SER A 84 18.24 -11.02 -23.87
CA SER A 84 18.25 -11.28 -25.31
C SER A 84 19.59 -11.85 -25.76
N ALA A 85 19.56 -12.74 -26.75
CA ALA A 85 20.77 -13.33 -27.34
C ALA A 85 21.40 -12.36 -28.35
N LEU A 86 22.73 -12.35 -28.41
CA LEU A 86 23.48 -11.64 -29.44
C LEU A 86 23.80 -12.56 -30.63
N GLU A 87 23.79 -12.02 -31.84
CA GLU A 87 24.12 -12.79 -33.07
C GLU A 87 25.55 -13.34 -33.05
N GLU A 88 26.50 -12.57 -32.51
CA GLU A 88 27.92 -12.94 -32.38
C GLU A 88 28.19 -13.88 -31.18
N GLY A 89 27.13 -14.28 -30.47
CA GLY A 89 27.22 -15.03 -29.21
C GLY A 89 27.30 -14.13 -27.97
N GLY A 90 26.72 -14.60 -26.87
CA GLY A 90 26.55 -13.85 -25.63
C GLY A 90 25.14 -13.30 -25.46
N TYR A 91 24.98 -12.37 -24.51
CA TYR A 91 23.68 -11.88 -24.05
C TYR A 91 23.68 -10.37 -23.81
N VAL A 92 22.51 -9.76 -23.98
CA VAL A 92 22.18 -8.43 -23.45
C VAL A 92 21.16 -8.61 -22.34
N ILE A 93 21.41 -7.95 -21.21
CA ILE A 93 20.55 -8.01 -20.02
C ILE A 93 20.11 -6.58 -19.73
N ALA A 94 18.84 -6.30 -19.98
CA ALA A 94 18.22 -5.04 -19.62
C ALA A 94 17.42 -5.21 -18.33
N SER A 95 17.58 -4.28 -17.40
CA SER A 95 16.87 -4.25 -16.13
C SER A 95 16.17 -2.91 -15.95
N VAL A 96 14.96 -2.92 -15.40
CA VAL A 96 14.20 -1.71 -15.09
C VAL A 96 13.24 -1.99 -13.94
N LEU A 97 12.96 -0.98 -13.11
CA LEU A 97 11.88 -1.04 -12.12
C LEU A 97 10.64 -0.36 -12.68
N LEU A 98 9.51 -1.07 -12.68
CA LEU A 98 8.22 -0.54 -13.13
C LEU A 98 7.29 -0.33 -11.92
N VAL A 99 6.60 0.79 -11.87
CA VAL A 99 5.53 1.09 -10.88
C VAL A 99 4.29 1.50 -11.65
N GLY A 100 3.18 0.78 -11.47
CA GLY A 100 1.96 1.03 -12.26
C GLY A 100 2.19 0.96 -13.78
N GLY A 101 3.16 0.14 -14.21
CA GLY A 101 3.58 0.00 -15.61
C GLY A 101 4.51 1.10 -16.15
N ALA A 102 4.86 2.12 -15.35
CA ALA A 102 5.80 3.17 -15.75
C ALA A 102 7.21 2.92 -15.18
N PRO A 103 8.28 3.18 -15.94
CA PRO A 103 9.64 3.02 -15.45
C PRO A 103 9.98 4.08 -14.40
N VAL A 104 10.60 3.64 -13.31
CA VAL A 104 11.15 4.53 -12.27
C VAL A 104 12.43 5.19 -12.80
N GLU A 105 12.58 6.48 -12.53
CA GLU A 105 13.73 7.26 -12.99
C GLU A 105 15.05 6.65 -12.54
N ASN A 106 16.05 6.62 -13.42
CA ASN A 106 17.39 6.07 -13.17
C ASN A 106 17.44 4.58 -12.79
N SER A 107 16.31 3.87 -12.81
CA SER A 107 16.27 2.43 -12.57
C SER A 107 16.69 1.62 -13.80
N GLN A 108 16.58 2.18 -15.00
CA GLN A 108 16.91 1.46 -16.23
C GLN A 108 18.43 1.28 -16.39
N HIS A 109 18.85 0.06 -16.67
CA HIS A 109 20.24 -0.26 -16.98
C HIS A 109 20.31 -1.39 -18.00
N GLU A 110 21.34 -1.36 -18.84
CA GLU A 110 21.58 -2.39 -19.84
C GLU A 110 23.03 -2.83 -19.78
N VAL A 111 23.24 -4.14 -19.66
CA VAL A 111 24.56 -4.76 -19.61
C VAL A 111 24.71 -5.71 -20.78
N ARG A 112 25.73 -5.45 -21.60
CA ARG A 112 26.14 -6.34 -22.69
C ARG A 112 27.25 -7.27 -22.22
N CYS A 113 27.08 -8.57 -22.48
CA CYS A 113 28.01 -9.62 -22.09
C CYS A 113 28.38 -10.44 -23.34
N THR A 114 29.52 -10.12 -23.95
CA THR A 114 30.03 -10.84 -25.13
C THR A 114 30.70 -12.15 -24.70
N LEU A 115 30.43 -13.24 -25.43
CA LEU A 115 30.99 -14.57 -25.17
C LEU A 115 30.62 -15.21 -23.81
N CYS A 116 29.62 -14.68 -23.13
CA CYS A 116 29.20 -15.19 -21.83
C CYS A 116 28.41 -16.48 -21.97
N THR A 117 28.66 -17.41 -21.05
CA THR A 117 27.89 -18.66 -20.93
C THR A 117 26.51 -18.40 -20.35
N GLU A 118 25.62 -19.40 -20.43
CA GLU A 118 24.31 -19.37 -19.78
C GLU A 118 24.42 -19.14 -18.26
N GLY A 119 25.40 -19.76 -17.59
CA GLY A 119 25.59 -19.56 -16.14
C GLY A 119 26.01 -18.14 -15.80
N GLU A 120 26.89 -17.54 -16.61
CA GLU A 120 27.36 -16.17 -16.41
C GLU A 120 26.26 -15.13 -16.69
N SER A 121 25.37 -15.38 -17.66
CA SER A 121 24.25 -14.49 -17.91
C SER A 121 23.22 -14.52 -16.78
N VAL A 122 22.98 -15.69 -16.18
CA VAL A 122 22.13 -15.83 -14.99
C VAL A 122 22.70 -15.06 -13.80
N GLU A 123 24.00 -15.20 -13.51
CA GLU A 123 24.63 -14.45 -12.40
C GLU A 123 24.65 -12.94 -12.66
N ARG A 124 24.84 -12.51 -13.91
CA ARG A 124 24.72 -11.09 -14.29
C ARG A 124 23.30 -10.57 -14.07
N ALA A 125 22.27 -11.33 -14.45
CA ALA A 125 20.88 -10.97 -14.21
C ALA A 125 20.57 -10.85 -12.71
N ARG A 126 21.10 -11.76 -11.88
CA ARG A 126 20.98 -11.69 -10.42
C ARG A 126 21.62 -10.41 -9.84
N ILE A 127 22.79 -10.01 -10.33
CA ILE A 127 23.44 -8.75 -9.92
C ILE A 127 22.54 -7.55 -10.25
N GLU A 128 21.88 -7.56 -11.42
CA GLU A 128 20.93 -6.52 -11.81
C GLU A 128 19.68 -6.47 -10.92
N VAL A 129 19.13 -7.62 -10.51
CA VAL A 129 18.07 -7.67 -9.49
C VAL A 129 18.56 -7.02 -8.20
N GLY A 130 19.77 -7.36 -7.75
CA GLY A 130 20.41 -6.77 -6.57
C GLY A 130 20.55 -5.24 -6.65
N ARG A 131 20.91 -4.72 -7.83
CA ARG A 131 21.03 -3.28 -8.10
C ARG A 131 19.70 -2.54 -7.97
N LEU A 132 18.57 -3.20 -8.22
CA LEU A 132 17.24 -2.60 -8.17
C LEU A 132 16.60 -2.58 -6.78
N ILE A 133 17.13 -3.36 -5.81
CA ILE A 133 16.63 -3.42 -4.43
C ILE A 133 16.54 -2.04 -3.74
N PRO A 134 17.55 -1.15 -3.84
CA PRO A 134 17.45 0.18 -3.24
C PRO A 134 16.31 1.03 -3.82
N PHE A 135 16.02 0.89 -5.12
CA PHE A 135 14.91 1.59 -5.77
C PHE A 135 13.56 1.10 -5.25
N VAL A 136 13.39 -0.22 -5.09
CA VAL A 136 12.19 -0.81 -4.48
C VAL A 136 11.96 -0.25 -3.07
N ARG A 137 13.01 -0.21 -2.25
CA ARG A 137 12.93 0.31 -0.88
C ARG A 137 12.63 1.80 -0.84
N GLY A 138 13.23 2.59 -1.73
CA GLY A 138 12.94 4.01 -1.88
C GLY A 138 11.47 4.25 -2.18
N HIS A 139 10.92 3.50 -3.14
CA HIS A 139 9.51 3.61 -3.49
C HIS A 139 8.57 3.22 -2.34
N ALA A 140 8.86 2.13 -1.62
CA ALA A 140 8.07 1.72 -0.47
C ALA A 140 8.09 2.76 0.67
N ALA A 141 9.23 3.43 0.89
CA ALA A 141 9.35 4.50 1.87
C ALA A 141 8.52 5.74 1.47
N GLU A 142 8.53 6.11 0.19
CA GLU A 142 7.69 7.20 -0.34
C GLU A 142 6.20 6.90 -0.18
N GLN A 143 5.76 5.67 -0.50
CA GLN A 143 4.37 5.26 -0.32
C GLN A 143 3.96 5.30 1.15
N ALA A 144 4.77 4.76 2.05
CA ALA A 144 4.48 4.77 3.48
C ALA A 144 4.38 6.21 4.04
N ALA A 145 5.24 7.12 3.57
CA ALA A 145 5.18 8.53 3.93
C ALA A 145 3.89 9.20 3.43
N ALA A 146 3.48 8.93 2.18
CA ALA A 146 2.24 9.45 1.61
C ALA A 146 0.99 8.92 2.33
N GLU A 147 0.96 7.64 2.69
CA GLU A 147 -0.12 7.05 3.49
C GLU A 147 -0.20 7.66 4.88
N ALA A 148 0.94 7.88 5.54
CA ALA A 148 0.99 8.52 6.85
C ALA A 148 0.49 9.98 6.80
N GLU A 149 0.84 10.73 5.75
CA GLU A 149 0.35 12.09 5.55
C GLU A 149 -1.17 12.11 5.28
N ALA A 150 -1.67 11.20 4.44
CA ALA A 150 -3.09 11.08 4.16
C ALA A 150 -3.91 10.69 5.41
N ALA A 151 -3.39 9.77 6.23
CA ALA A 151 -4.02 9.40 7.50
C ALA A 151 -4.06 10.60 8.47
N ALA A 152 -2.95 11.34 8.61
CA ALA A 152 -2.90 12.52 9.46
C ALA A 152 -3.82 13.65 8.96
N ALA A 153 -4.03 13.79 7.65
CA ALA A 153 -4.99 14.73 7.08
C ALA A 153 -6.44 14.32 7.41
N ALA A 154 -6.77 13.04 7.26
CA ALA A 154 -8.11 12.52 7.59
C ALA A 154 -8.49 12.74 9.06
N GLU A 155 -7.54 12.55 10.00
CA GLU A 155 -7.78 12.79 11.43
C GLU A 155 -8.05 14.27 11.76
N ARG A 156 -7.45 15.22 11.00
CA ARG A 156 -7.70 16.66 11.21
C ARG A 156 -9.10 17.07 10.76
N ASP A 157 -9.54 16.57 9.61
CA ASP A 157 -10.89 16.87 9.09
C ASP A 157 -11.98 16.33 10.05
N GLU A 158 -11.75 15.17 10.67
CA GLU A 158 -12.68 14.58 11.64
C GLU A 158 -12.75 15.36 12.97
N GLN A 159 -11.68 16.06 13.37
CA GLN A 159 -11.64 16.89 14.58
C GLN A 159 -12.28 18.26 14.39
N GLU A 160 -12.23 18.86 13.19
CA GLU A 160 -12.80 20.18 12.94
C GLU A 160 -14.34 20.17 12.87
N GLU A 161 -14.97 19.03 12.58
CA GLU A 161 -16.44 18.90 12.54
C GLU A 161 -17.11 18.80 13.93
N VAL A 162 -16.33 18.58 15.01
CA VAL A 162 -16.89 18.35 16.37
C VAL A 162 -17.05 19.64 17.20
N ASP A 163 -16.44 20.77 16.80
CA ASP A 163 -16.26 21.91 17.71
C ASP A 163 -17.35 23.01 17.66
N ALA A 164 -18.47 22.76 17.00
CA ALA A 164 -19.67 23.58 17.16
C ALA A 164 -20.84 22.71 17.65
N PRO A 165 -21.30 22.82 18.92
CA PRO A 165 -22.53 22.16 19.32
C PRO A 165 -23.75 22.97 18.82
N PRO A 166 -24.45 22.58 17.73
CA PRO A 166 -25.77 23.13 17.49
C PRO A 166 -26.67 22.66 18.64
N ARG A 167 -27.42 23.60 19.24
CA ARG A 167 -28.44 23.30 20.26
C ARG A 167 -29.62 22.54 19.62
N LEU A 168 -29.40 21.28 19.31
CA LEU A 168 -30.36 20.37 18.71
C LEU A 168 -31.24 19.74 19.81
N HIS A 169 -32.56 19.81 19.60
CA HIS A 169 -33.58 19.17 20.45
C HIS A 169 -33.31 17.64 20.54
N ALA A 170 -33.68 16.99 21.65
CA ALA A 170 -33.39 15.57 21.90
C ALA A 170 -33.81 14.60 20.76
N LEU A 171 -34.88 14.94 20.02
CA LEU A 171 -35.36 14.17 18.87
C LEU A 171 -34.43 14.22 17.65
N SER A 172 -33.74 15.35 17.39
CA SER A 172 -32.80 15.44 16.27
C SER A 172 -31.47 14.76 16.58
N LYS A 173 -31.04 14.72 17.85
CA LYS A 173 -29.86 13.92 18.27
C LYS A 173 -30.05 12.42 18.01
N ALA A 174 -31.24 11.90 18.32
CA ALA A 174 -31.58 10.50 18.04
C ALA A 174 -31.58 10.20 16.53
N GLY A 175 -32.09 11.14 15.70
CA GLY A 175 -32.09 11.00 14.24
C GLY A 175 -30.68 10.99 13.64
N VAL A 176 -29.78 11.86 14.09
CA VAL A 176 -28.39 11.90 13.62
C VAL A 176 -27.64 10.63 14.04
N ALA A 177 -27.78 10.18 15.30
CA ALA A 177 -27.14 8.95 15.76
C ALA A 177 -27.59 7.72 14.95
N LEU A 178 -28.89 7.63 14.63
CA LEU A 178 -29.43 6.57 13.77
C LEU A 178 -28.92 6.65 12.33
N LEU A 179 -28.74 7.86 11.78
CA LEU A 179 -28.18 8.04 10.44
C LEU A 179 -26.70 7.64 10.39
N VAL A 180 -25.88 8.07 11.35
CA VAL A 180 -24.46 7.68 11.42
C VAL A 180 -24.31 6.17 11.55
N LEU A 181 -25.10 5.55 12.44
CA LEU A 181 -25.10 4.10 12.61
C LEU A 181 -25.59 3.37 11.34
N GLY A 182 -26.58 3.93 10.65
CA GLY A 182 -27.08 3.42 9.37
C GLY A 182 -26.03 3.47 8.25
N VAL A 183 -25.31 4.59 8.12
CA VAL A 183 -24.20 4.75 7.14
C VAL A 183 -23.10 3.73 7.41
N ALA A 184 -22.67 3.60 8.67
CA ALA A 184 -21.65 2.62 9.05
C ALA A 184 -22.10 1.18 8.73
N GLY A 185 -23.36 0.83 9.02
CA GLY A 185 -23.92 -0.49 8.70
C GLY A 185 -23.95 -0.80 7.20
N VAL A 186 -24.33 0.18 6.37
CA VAL A 186 -24.31 0.03 4.90
C VAL A 186 -22.88 -0.08 4.38
N GLY A 187 -21.96 0.77 4.88
CA GLY A 187 -20.56 0.78 4.48
C GLY A 187 -19.85 -0.56 4.73
N VAL A 188 -20.14 -1.22 5.84
CA VAL A 188 -19.60 -2.57 6.14
C VAL A 188 -20.37 -3.68 5.39
N GLY A 189 -21.67 -3.51 5.18
CA GLY A 189 -22.52 -4.51 4.52
C GLY A 189 -22.23 -4.71 3.03
N VAL A 190 -21.91 -3.64 2.29
CA VAL A 190 -21.60 -3.69 0.85
C VAL A 190 -20.38 -4.59 0.52
N PRO A 191 -19.19 -4.41 1.14
CA PRO A 191 -18.04 -5.25 0.84
C PRO A 191 -18.26 -6.71 1.27
N LEU A 192 -19.01 -6.96 2.36
CA LEU A 192 -19.36 -8.32 2.77
C LEU A 192 -20.30 -9.01 1.78
N ALA A 193 -21.26 -8.29 1.20
CA ALA A 193 -22.18 -8.81 0.19
C ALA A 193 -21.52 -9.00 -1.19
N ALA A 194 -20.55 -8.16 -1.54
CA ALA A 194 -19.84 -8.23 -2.82
C ALA A 194 -18.72 -9.29 -2.84
N ARG A 195 -18.26 -9.77 -1.68
CA ARG A 195 -17.15 -10.73 -1.61
C ARG A 195 -17.55 -12.07 -2.23
N ALA A 196 -16.72 -12.55 -3.17
CA ALA A 196 -16.89 -13.87 -3.76
C ALA A 196 -16.59 -14.96 -2.71
N PRO A 197 -17.30 -16.11 -2.75
CA PRO A 197 -17.04 -17.22 -1.84
C PRO A 197 -15.61 -17.72 -2.03
N SER A 198 -14.84 -17.75 -0.95
CA SER A 198 -13.47 -18.27 -0.94
C SER A 198 -13.45 -19.64 -0.27
N VAL A 199 -12.86 -20.64 -0.93
CA VAL A 199 -12.64 -21.96 -0.34
C VAL A 199 -11.48 -21.86 0.65
N LYS A 200 -11.68 -22.30 1.90
CA LYS A 200 -10.60 -22.35 2.89
C LYS A 200 -9.60 -23.44 2.50
N PRO A 201 -8.29 -23.14 2.44
CA PRO A 201 -7.26 -24.12 2.07
C PRO A 201 -7.24 -25.36 2.98
N GLU A 202 -7.63 -25.20 4.24
CA GLU A 202 -7.55 -26.25 5.26
C GLU A 202 -8.80 -27.15 5.33
N MET A 203 -9.91 -26.74 4.71
CA MET A 203 -11.18 -27.49 4.69
C MET A 203 -11.89 -27.33 3.34
N PRO A 204 -11.45 -28.06 2.29
CA PRO A 204 -11.91 -27.84 0.91
C PRO A 204 -13.39 -28.21 0.66
N LEU A 205 -14.05 -28.82 1.64
CA LEU A 205 -15.47 -29.18 1.58
C LEU A 205 -16.38 -28.13 2.24
N GLU A 206 -15.83 -27.17 2.99
CA GLU A 206 -16.60 -26.10 3.62
C GLU A 206 -16.48 -24.79 2.81
N THR A 207 -17.57 -24.41 2.16
CA THR A 207 -17.71 -23.10 1.54
C THR A 207 -18.19 -22.08 2.58
N LEU A 208 -17.34 -21.12 2.95
CA LEU A 208 -17.80 -19.96 3.70
C LEU A 208 -18.47 -18.98 2.75
N ASP A 209 -19.79 -18.90 2.83
CA ASP A 209 -20.57 -17.87 2.18
C ASP A 209 -20.81 -16.70 3.15
N THR A 210 -20.18 -15.54 2.89
CA THR A 210 -20.34 -14.32 3.70
C THR A 210 -21.50 -13.45 3.22
N ARG A 211 -22.20 -13.84 2.15
CA ARG A 211 -23.31 -13.06 1.60
C ARG A 211 -24.55 -13.01 2.51
N PRO A 212 -24.99 -14.10 3.17
CA PRO A 212 -26.15 -14.04 4.05
C PRO A 212 -26.04 -12.99 5.17
N PRO A 213 -24.93 -12.90 5.95
CA PRO A 213 -24.78 -11.84 6.93
C PRO A 213 -24.59 -10.46 6.27
N GLY A 214 -23.97 -10.38 5.08
CA GLY A 214 -23.86 -9.14 4.31
C GLY A 214 -25.21 -8.53 3.94
N TYR A 215 -26.14 -9.33 3.42
CA TYR A 215 -27.50 -8.88 3.10
C TYR A 215 -28.32 -8.50 4.35
N ALA A 216 -28.14 -9.23 5.46
CA ALA A 216 -28.80 -8.89 6.72
C ALA A 216 -28.36 -7.51 7.25
N LEU A 217 -27.05 -7.23 7.23
CA LEU A 217 -26.49 -5.94 7.62
C LEU A 217 -26.97 -4.81 6.71
N LEU A 218 -27.00 -5.03 5.40
CA LEU A 218 -27.55 -4.07 4.42
C LEU A 218 -29.02 -3.75 4.70
N GLY A 219 -29.83 -4.77 4.98
CA GLY A 219 -31.25 -4.60 5.28
C GLY A 219 -31.49 -3.79 6.56
N VAL A 220 -30.75 -4.09 7.64
CA VAL A 220 -30.84 -3.35 8.91
C VAL A 220 -30.36 -1.90 8.72
N GLY A 221 -29.23 -1.69 8.02
CA GLY A 221 -28.70 -0.35 7.75
C GLY A 221 -29.66 0.52 6.94
N ALA A 222 -30.26 -0.03 5.89
CA ALA A 222 -31.27 0.67 5.08
C ALA A 222 -32.52 1.03 5.90
N ALA A 223 -33.01 0.11 6.74
CA ALA A 223 -34.14 0.39 7.63
C ALA A 223 -33.83 1.52 8.62
N MET A 224 -32.62 1.52 9.22
CA MET A 224 -32.20 2.58 10.13
C MET A 224 -32.07 3.94 9.44
N MET A 225 -31.58 3.99 8.19
CA MET A 225 -31.55 5.24 7.41
C MET A 225 -32.94 5.82 7.18
N VAL A 226 -33.92 4.99 6.81
CA VAL A 226 -35.30 5.45 6.57
C VAL A 226 -35.91 6.00 7.86
N VAL A 227 -35.75 5.29 8.98
CA VAL A 227 -36.25 5.73 10.29
C VAL A 227 -35.55 7.00 10.76
N GLY A 228 -34.22 7.07 10.67
CA GLY A 228 -33.41 8.23 11.05
C GLY A 228 -33.77 9.47 10.23
N THR A 229 -33.96 9.31 8.92
CA THR A 229 -34.40 10.40 8.03
C THR A 229 -35.78 10.92 8.42
N GLY A 230 -36.73 10.02 8.72
CA GLY A 230 -38.07 10.38 9.17
C GLY A 230 -38.06 11.20 10.48
N LEU A 231 -37.26 10.77 11.46
CA LEU A 231 -37.09 11.49 12.74
C LEU A 231 -36.42 12.85 12.54
N LEU A 232 -35.43 12.95 11.65
CA LEU A 232 -34.77 14.20 11.33
C LEU A 232 -35.76 15.21 10.73
N ILE A 233 -36.55 14.80 9.74
CA ILE A 233 -37.58 15.65 9.10
C ILE A 233 -38.64 16.08 10.12
N ALA A 234 -39.10 15.15 10.98
CA ALA A 234 -40.08 15.47 12.02
C ALA A 234 -39.52 16.48 13.04
N GLY A 235 -38.25 16.34 13.43
CA GLY A 235 -37.55 17.29 14.29
C GLY A 235 -37.44 18.68 13.67
N LEU A 236 -37.07 18.76 12.40
CA LEU A 236 -36.97 20.02 11.65
C LEU A 236 -38.34 20.72 11.50
N ARG A 237 -39.41 19.96 11.21
CA ARG A 237 -40.77 20.52 11.12
C ARG A 237 -41.27 21.05 12.46
N ARG A 238 -40.96 20.36 13.56
CA ARG A 238 -41.35 20.78 14.91
C ARG A 238 -40.55 21.99 15.42
N ALA A 239 -39.30 22.15 14.96
CA ALA A 239 -38.50 23.34 15.23
C ALA A 239 -39.00 24.57 14.46
N ARG A 240 -39.56 24.38 13.26
CA ARG A 240 -40.15 25.45 12.44
C ARG A 240 -41.54 25.88 12.87
N THR A 241 -42.19 25.16 13.79
CA THR A 241 -43.50 25.61 14.30
C THR A 241 -43.24 26.84 15.18
N PRO A 242 -43.66 28.06 14.78
CA PRO A 242 -43.42 29.24 15.58
C PRO A 242 -44.11 29.02 16.92
N ARG A 243 -43.32 28.89 18.00
CA ARG A 243 -43.86 29.03 19.33
C ARG A 243 -44.33 30.47 19.41
N ALA A 244 -45.65 30.68 19.29
CA ALA A 244 -46.28 31.93 19.66
C ALA A 244 -45.97 32.15 21.15
N ALA A 245 -44.88 32.85 21.40
CA ALA A 245 -44.49 33.27 22.73
C ALA A 245 -45.48 34.37 23.11
N LEU A 246 -46.50 34.01 23.90
CA LEU A 246 -47.30 34.98 24.62
C LEU A 246 -46.39 35.63 25.66
N LEU A 247 -45.74 36.73 25.27
CA LEU A 247 -45.03 37.60 26.19
C LEU A 247 -46.09 38.34 27.03
N PRO A 248 -46.08 38.21 28.37
CA PRO A 248 -46.97 38.99 29.22
C PRO A 248 -46.53 40.45 29.19
N THR A 249 -47.18 41.28 28.37
CA THR A 249 -47.05 42.73 28.43
C THR A 249 -47.98 43.28 29.51
N PRO A 250 -47.47 44.05 30.50
CA PRO A 250 -48.30 44.73 31.48
C PRO A 250 -48.97 45.95 30.81
N GLY A 251 -50.03 45.74 30.03
CA GLY A 251 -50.80 46.87 29.48
C GLY A 251 -51.50 46.70 28.13
N GLY A 252 -51.70 45.49 27.61
CA GLY A 252 -52.56 45.28 26.44
C GLY A 252 -51.98 44.33 25.41
N LEU A 253 -52.86 43.49 24.85
CA LEU A 253 -52.54 42.49 23.83
C LEU A 253 -52.21 43.17 22.51
N ALA A 254 -50.93 43.20 22.14
CA ALA A 254 -50.48 43.53 20.79
C ALA A 254 -50.09 42.25 20.06
N LEU A 255 -50.84 41.91 19.01
CA LEU A 255 -50.59 40.74 18.16
C LEU A 255 -49.62 41.18 17.05
N VAL A 256 -48.32 41.04 17.30
CA VAL A 256 -47.28 41.32 16.28
C VAL A 256 -46.99 40.01 15.55
N GLY A 257 -47.66 39.79 14.41
CA GLY A 257 -47.31 38.73 13.46
C GLY A 257 -46.47 39.31 12.33
N SER A 258 -45.27 38.76 12.10
CA SER A 258 -44.57 38.90 10.82
C SER A 258 -45.03 37.78 9.90
N PHE A 259 -45.72 38.12 8.81
CA PHE A 259 -46.01 37.21 7.70
C PHE A 259 -44.79 37.03 6.81
#